data_AF-A0A366S8W9-F1
#
_entry.id   AF-A0A366S8W9-F1
#
_cell.length_a   1.000
_cell.length_b   1.000
_cell.length_c   1.000
_cell.angle_alpha   90.00
_cell.angle_beta   90.00
_cell.angle_gamma   90.00
#
_symmetry.space_group_name_H-M   'P 1'
#
loop_
_entity.id
_entity.type
_entity.pdbx_description
1 polymer ?
#
loop_
_entity_poly.entity_id
_entity_poly.type
_entity_poly.pdbx_seq_one_letter_code
_entity_poly.pdbx_strand_id
1 'polypeptide(L)'
;MASNPFVVSWWPLALADPALFHVSIQTASLDEERRAQRGFPISELLMADSVSLIRKKIGSTSLAIRDETLNSVVTLAAIEHGKGNIDASRAHIDGAKRIVGIRGGLDQVKQASPLTARMIAWVSLLVTGSPQYAIQDDNGIGDGVSPTLQWLLSSSLLETPDPVAQALHLEPAIADVLTRLRGIFHQPGASVALGTELHDLTCFVVHKLLLIPPYTDSPHSECLRCAMVLYMLIIHGTTYYTHTELANNIIQQLKGHLQSLAGRIGNLLFDSLQLWVLSVAIVSATDPTELQWLILAAKIAANAMGLQTWGDVVIHLKRILWLESERAEVFRLQWDGILT
;
A
#
# COMPACT_ATOMS: atom_id res chain seq x y z
N MET A 1 3.36 21.08 9.07
CA MET A 1 4.36 20.06 9.44
C MET A 1 3.62 18.89 10.07
N ALA A 2 3.48 17.78 9.35
CA ALA A 2 2.94 16.56 9.95
C ALA A 2 4.02 15.98 10.88
N SER A 3 3.67 15.74 12.14
CA SER A 3 4.58 15.08 13.09
C SER A 3 4.81 13.62 12.66
N ASN A 4 6.05 13.15 12.71
CA ASN A 4 6.39 11.78 12.34
C ASN A 4 5.64 10.79 13.26
N PRO A 5 4.73 9.94 12.75
CA PRO A 5 3.94 9.04 13.59
C PRO A 5 4.77 7.99 14.37
N PHE A 6 6.03 7.76 13.99
CA PHE A 6 6.95 6.99 14.82
C PHE A 6 7.25 7.72 16.12
N VAL A 7 7.59 9.01 16.01
CA VAL A 7 7.96 9.83 17.17
C VAL A 7 6.75 10.06 18.09
N VAL A 8 5.57 10.33 17.52
CA VAL A 8 4.40 10.72 18.32
C VAL A 8 3.54 9.55 18.79
N SER A 9 3.59 8.39 18.14
CA SER A 9 2.72 7.26 18.49
C SER A 9 3.50 5.99 18.81
N TRP A 10 4.46 5.58 17.99
CA TRP A 10 5.17 4.31 18.19
C TRP A 10 6.20 4.37 19.34
N TRP A 11 7.04 5.41 19.35
CA TRP A 11 8.17 5.52 20.27
C TRP A 11 7.76 5.56 21.76
N PRO A 12 6.70 6.29 22.17
CA PRO A 12 6.22 6.23 23.55
C PRO A 12 5.81 4.82 23.98
N LEU A 13 5.18 4.04 23.08
CA LEU A 13 4.81 2.65 23.37
C LEU A 13 6.03 1.75 23.46
N ALA A 14 7.01 1.94 22.56
CA ALA A 14 8.26 1.19 22.58
C ALA A 14 9.01 1.41 23.89
N LEU A 15 9.09 2.65 24.40
CA LEU A 15 9.74 2.94 25.69
C LEU A 15 9.02 2.31 26.90
N ALA A 16 7.71 2.05 26.78
CA ALA A 16 6.91 1.49 27.88
C ALA A 16 6.94 -0.05 27.96
N ASP A 17 7.36 -0.74 26.89
CA ASP A 17 7.38 -2.20 26.84
C ASP A 17 8.74 -2.74 26.38
N PRO A 18 9.44 -3.55 27.19
CA PRO A 18 10.77 -4.05 26.85
C PRO A 18 10.83 -4.84 25.54
N ALA A 19 9.82 -5.66 25.25
CA ALA A 19 9.83 -6.43 23.99
C ALA A 19 9.71 -5.49 22.78
N LEU A 20 8.78 -4.53 22.85
CA LEU A 20 8.57 -3.56 21.80
C LEU A 20 9.77 -2.62 21.61
N PHE A 21 10.45 -2.25 22.70
CA PHE A 21 11.69 -1.49 22.67
C PHE A 21 12.79 -2.22 21.87
N HIS A 22 13.05 -3.48 22.23
CA HIS A 22 14.13 -4.27 21.63
C HIS A 22 13.89 -4.52 20.13
N VAL A 23 12.67 -4.88 19.72
CA VAL A 23 12.36 -5.04 18.29
C VAL A 23 12.46 -3.72 17.52
N SER A 24 12.16 -2.58 18.15
CA SER A 24 12.28 -1.26 17.53
C SER A 24 13.75 -0.88 17.27
N ILE A 25 14.64 -1.16 18.22
CA ILE A 25 16.10 -0.99 18.00
C ILE A 25 16.58 -1.97 16.92
N GLN A 26 16.09 -3.20 16.95
CA GLN A 26 16.46 -4.20 15.96
C GLN A 26 16.05 -3.82 14.53
N THR A 27 14.89 -3.17 14.34
CA THR A 27 14.51 -2.61 13.03
C THR A 27 15.47 -1.53 12.56
N ALA A 28 15.96 -0.67 13.46
CA ALA A 28 16.94 0.36 13.11
C ALA A 28 18.29 -0.27 12.73
N SER A 29 18.76 -1.27 13.50
CA SER A 29 19.96 -2.05 13.18
C SER A 29 19.85 -2.71 11.81
N LEU A 30 18.71 -3.34 11.52
CA LEU A 30 18.48 -4.01 10.24
C LEU A 30 18.58 -3.04 9.06
N ASP A 31 17.99 -1.85 9.17
CA ASP A 31 18.06 -0.82 8.11
C ASP A 31 19.50 -0.35 7.88
N GLU A 32 20.25 -0.08 8.95
CA GLU A 32 21.66 0.31 8.86
C GLU A 32 22.51 -0.81 8.22
N GLU A 33 22.36 -2.05 8.70
CA GLU A 33 23.11 -3.21 8.23
C GLU A 33 22.78 -3.55 6.76
N ARG A 34 21.51 -3.40 6.35
CA ARG A 34 21.08 -3.57 4.96
C ARG A 34 21.74 -2.55 4.04
N ARG A 35 21.88 -1.29 4.47
CA ARG A 35 22.59 -0.25 3.71
C ARG A 35 24.09 -0.54 3.65
N ALA A 36 24.66 -1.08 4.72
CA ALA A 36 26.08 -1.44 4.77
C ALA A 36 26.44 -2.66 3.90
N GLN A 37 25.47 -3.53 3.59
CA GLN A 37 25.63 -4.76 2.79
C GLN A 37 26.69 -5.72 3.36
N ARG A 38 26.74 -5.88 4.69
CA ARG A 38 27.75 -6.69 5.40
C ARG A 38 27.15 -7.83 6.25
N GLY A 39 25.94 -8.29 5.90
CA GLY A 39 25.17 -9.23 6.73
C GLY A 39 24.47 -8.53 7.89
N PHE A 40 24.00 -9.30 8.89
CA PHE A 40 23.12 -8.81 9.96
C PHE A 40 23.57 -9.18 11.40
N PRO A 41 24.87 -9.14 11.75
CA PRO A 41 25.36 -9.63 13.05
C PRO A 41 24.74 -8.92 14.27
N ILE A 42 24.48 -7.62 14.21
CA ILE A 42 23.89 -6.85 15.31
C ILE A 42 22.39 -7.16 15.41
N SER A 43 21.68 -7.19 14.28
CA SER A 43 20.28 -7.57 14.26
C SER A 43 20.08 -9.03 14.68
N GLU A 44 21.02 -9.94 14.44
CA GLU A 44 20.97 -11.31 14.97
C GLU A 44 21.18 -11.37 16.48
N LEU A 45 22.14 -10.59 17.01
CA LEU A 45 22.34 -10.48 18.45
C LEU A 45 21.07 -9.97 19.16
N LEU A 46 20.47 -8.88 18.66
CA LEU A 46 19.24 -8.30 19.19
C LEU A 46 18.03 -9.23 19.04
N MET A 47 18.05 -10.17 18.09
CA MET A 47 16.98 -11.14 17.89
C MET A 47 16.82 -12.06 19.10
N ALA A 48 17.94 -12.52 19.68
CA ALA A 48 17.93 -13.43 20.82
C ALA A 48 17.18 -12.81 22.01
N ASP A 49 17.45 -11.53 22.30
CA ASP A 49 16.79 -10.79 23.38
C ASP A 49 15.30 -10.56 23.08
N SER A 50 14.98 -10.10 21.86
CA SER A 50 13.60 -9.84 21.43
C SER A 50 12.72 -11.10 21.52
N VAL A 51 13.21 -12.23 21.01
CA VAL A 51 12.49 -13.52 21.05
C VAL A 51 12.35 -14.02 22.48
N SER A 52 13.37 -13.85 23.32
CA SER A 52 13.32 -14.22 24.74
C SER A 52 12.23 -13.44 25.49
N LEU A 53 12.16 -12.12 25.29
CA LEU A 53 11.14 -11.26 25.89
C LEU A 53 9.72 -11.63 25.41
N ILE A 54 9.55 -11.84 24.10
CA ILE A 54 8.24 -12.23 23.55
C ILE A 54 7.80 -13.61 24.05
N ARG A 55 8.71 -14.60 24.13
CA ARG A 55 8.38 -15.92 24.70
C ARG A 55 7.89 -15.82 26.13
N LYS A 56 8.51 -14.96 26.96
CA LYS A 56 8.04 -14.69 28.33
C LYS A 56 6.64 -14.08 28.34
N LYS A 57 6.33 -13.14 27.43
CA LYS A 57 4.99 -12.54 27.32
C LYS A 57 3.96 -13.56 26.86
N ILE A 58 4.25 -14.37 25.84
CA ILE A 58 3.33 -15.39 25.31
C ILE A 58 3.06 -16.50 26.34
N GLY A 59 4.02 -16.79 27.23
CA GLY A 59 3.83 -17.73 28.33
C GLY A 59 2.79 -17.29 29.38
N SER A 60 2.35 -16.03 29.37
CA SER A 60 1.29 -15.49 30.22
C SER A 60 0.07 -15.10 29.40
N THR A 61 -1.10 -15.70 29.68
CA THR A 61 -2.34 -15.43 28.95
C THR A 61 -2.70 -13.94 28.89
N SER A 62 -2.46 -13.20 29.98
CA SER A 62 -2.80 -11.77 30.06
C SER A 62 -1.81 -10.86 29.34
N LEU A 63 -0.55 -11.29 29.19
CA LEU A 63 0.47 -10.52 28.47
C LEU A 63 0.46 -10.87 26.97
N ALA A 64 0.12 -12.10 26.61
CA ALA A 64 0.10 -12.60 25.25
C ALA A 64 -0.83 -11.79 24.32
N ILE A 65 -1.95 -11.30 24.86
CA ILE A 65 -3.00 -10.59 24.09
C ILE A 65 -2.82 -9.06 24.07
N ARG A 66 -1.79 -8.52 24.72
CA ARG A 66 -1.55 -7.07 24.75
C ARG A 66 -1.11 -6.51 23.40
N ASP A 67 -1.40 -5.24 23.17
CA ASP A 67 -1.05 -4.51 21.96
C ASP A 67 0.46 -4.52 21.68
N GLU A 68 1.29 -4.39 22.72
CA GLU A 68 2.74 -4.37 22.57
C GLU A 68 3.28 -5.76 22.19
N THR A 69 2.59 -6.84 22.59
CA THR A 69 2.95 -8.20 22.15
C THR A 69 2.66 -8.38 20.66
N LEU A 70 1.47 -7.96 20.20
CA LEU A 70 1.11 -7.99 18.78
C LEU A 70 2.07 -7.16 17.93
N ASN A 71 2.32 -5.91 18.35
CA ASN A 71 3.26 -5.02 17.67
C ASN A 71 4.68 -5.62 17.63
N SER A 72 5.11 -6.26 18.72
CA SER A 72 6.42 -6.94 18.75
C SER A 72 6.50 -8.12 17.78
N VAL A 73 5.47 -8.98 17.79
CA VAL A 73 5.43 -10.16 16.92
C VAL A 73 5.40 -9.78 15.44
N VAL A 74 4.61 -8.78 15.05
CA VAL A 74 4.55 -8.37 13.64
C VAL A 74 5.83 -7.65 13.20
N THR A 75 6.46 -6.90 14.10
CA THR A 75 7.76 -6.26 13.82
C THR A 75 8.84 -7.32 13.61
N LEU A 76 8.84 -8.40 14.40
CA LEU A 76 9.72 -9.55 14.14
C LEU A 76 9.47 -10.20 12.79
N ALA A 77 8.21 -10.32 12.36
CA ALA A 77 7.91 -10.82 11.01
C ALA A 77 8.58 -9.97 9.93
N ALA A 78 8.50 -8.64 10.04
CA ALA A 78 9.19 -7.73 9.13
C ALA A 78 10.71 -7.83 9.19
N ILE A 79 11.29 -8.01 10.39
CA ILE A 79 12.73 -8.17 10.56
C ILE A 79 13.23 -9.47 9.88
N GLU A 80 12.58 -10.60 10.18
CA GLU A 80 12.93 -11.89 9.57
C GLU A 80 12.77 -11.85 8.06
N HIS A 81 11.68 -11.24 7.58
CA HIS A 81 11.46 -11.02 6.16
C HIS A 81 12.59 -10.20 5.52
N GLY A 82 12.98 -9.08 6.15
CA GLY A 82 14.06 -8.22 5.67
C GLY A 82 15.44 -8.90 5.64
N LYS A 83 15.63 -9.96 6.44
CA LYS A 83 16.82 -10.84 6.41
C LYS A 83 16.74 -11.96 5.37
N GLY A 84 15.58 -12.15 4.73
CA GLY A 84 15.32 -13.25 3.80
C GLY A 84 14.81 -14.54 4.47
N ASN A 85 14.52 -14.52 5.77
CA ASN A 85 14.04 -15.66 6.53
C ASN A 85 12.51 -15.80 6.41
N ILE A 86 12.05 -16.17 5.21
CA ILE A 86 10.61 -16.19 4.86
C ILE A 86 9.79 -17.11 5.76
N ASP A 87 10.32 -18.29 6.11
CA ASP A 87 9.60 -19.25 6.97
C ASP A 87 9.40 -18.72 8.39
N ALA A 88 10.42 -18.05 8.95
CA ALA A 88 10.34 -17.43 10.27
C ALA A 88 9.35 -16.25 10.26
N SER A 89 9.41 -15.41 9.22
CA SER A 89 8.42 -14.34 8.98
C SER A 89 6.99 -14.89 8.97
N ARG A 90 6.74 -15.95 8.19
CA ARG A 90 5.42 -16.60 8.11
C ARG A 90 4.95 -17.13 9.47
N ALA A 91 5.84 -17.78 10.22
CA ALA A 91 5.50 -18.28 11.56
C ALA A 91 5.10 -17.15 12.53
N HIS A 92 5.74 -15.98 12.44
CA HIS A 92 5.35 -14.80 13.20
C HIS A 92 3.99 -14.24 12.77
N ILE A 93 3.71 -14.15 11.47
CA ILE A 93 2.40 -13.74 10.95
C ILE A 93 1.29 -14.68 11.41
N ASP A 94 1.49 -16.00 11.35
CA ASP A 94 0.53 -16.98 11.85
C ASP A 94 0.30 -16.83 13.36
N GLY A 95 1.37 -16.53 14.12
CA GLY A 95 1.28 -16.19 15.53
C GLY A 95 0.42 -14.96 15.80
N ALA A 96 0.66 -13.87 15.05
CA ALA A 96 -0.12 -12.64 15.16
C ALA A 96 -1.60 -12.88 14.84
N LYS A 97 -1.91 -13.61 13.76
CA LYS A 97 -3.28 -13.97 13.37
C LYS A 97 -4.02 -14.73 14.46
N ARG A 98 -3.36 -15.68 15.14
CA ARG A 98 -3.95 -16.40 16.29
C ARG A 98 -4.30 -15.45 17.44
N ILE A 99 -3.40 -14.51 17.78
CA ILE A 99 -3.65 -13.54 18.86
C ILE A 99 -4.80 -12.58 18.48
N VAL A 100 -4.86 -12.12 17.22
CA VAL A 100 -5.99 -11.31 16.71
C VAL A 100 -7.30 -12.09 16.81
N GLY A 101 -7.31 -13.38 16.44
CA GLY A 101 -8.49 -14.23 16.58
C GLY A 101 -8.97 -14.37 18.02
N ILE A 102 -8.06 -14.53 18.99
CA ILE A 102 -8.38 -14.55 20.43
C ILE A 102 -9.01 -13.23 20.88
N ARG A 103 -8.62 -12.11 20.27
CA ARG A 103 -9.18 -10.78 20.56
C ARG A 103 -10.49 -10.47 19.84
N GLY A 104 -11.04 -11.41 19.08
CA GLY A 104 -12.31 -11.26 18.36
C GLY A 104 -12.17 -10.58 16.99
N GLY A 105 -10.98 -10.63 16.39
CA GLY A 105 -10.73 -10.08 15.06
C GLY A 105 -10.09 -8.70 15.04
N LEU A 106 -9.76 -8.23 13.84
CA LEU A 106 -8.99 -7.01 13.64
C LEU A 106 -9.79 -5.75 13.99
N ASP A 107 -11.11 -5.75 13.78
CA ASP A 107 -11.97 -4.63 14.19
C ASP A 107 -11.95 -4.41 15.71
N GLN A 108 -12.05 -5.50 16.49
CA GLN A 108 -11.93 -5.44 17.95
C GLN A 108 -10.54 -4.98 18.40
N VAL A 109 -9.48 -5.38 17.69
CA VAL A 109 -8.13 -4.83 17.92
C VAL A 109 -8.09 -3.33 17.62
N LYS A 110 -8.74 -2.87 16.55
CA LYS A 110 -8.77 -1.46 16.14
C LYS A 110 -9.48 -0.59 17.17
N GLN A 111 -10.59 -1.05 17.74
CA GLN A 111 -11.33 -0.34 18.79
C GLN A 111 -10.47 -0.11 20.04
N ALA A 112 -9.59 -1.06 20.38
CA ALA A 112 -8.66 -0.94 21.50
C ALA A 112 -7.41 -0.10 21.16
N SER A 113 -6.80 -0.37 20.00
CA SER A 113 -5.60 0.30 19.51
C SER A 113 -5.61 0.39 17.98
N PRO A 114 -5.99 1.55 17.41
CA PRO A 114 -5.98 1.77 15.96
C PRO A 114 -4.59 1.57 15.35
N LEU A 115 -3.52 1.95 16.08
CA LEU A 115 -2.15 1.75 15.64
C LEU A 115 -1.81 0.26 15.52
N THR A 116 -2.19 -0.55 16.50
CA THR A 116 -1.89 -1.99 16.47
C THR A 116 -2.62 -2.68 15.33
N ALA A 117 -3.93 -2.45 15.16
CA ALA A 117 -4.68 -3.03 14.05
C ALA A 117 -4.08 -2.67 12.69
N ARG A 118 -3.71 -1.40 12.52
CA ARG A 118 -3.04 -0.89 11.32
C ARG A 118 -1.72 -1.59 11.06
N MET A 119 -0.84 -1.67 12.07
CA MET A 119 0.48 -2.30 11.95
C MET A 119 0.37 -3.79 11.62
N ILE A 120 -0.56 -4.48 12.28
CA ILE A 120 -0.83 -5.90 12.03
C ILE A 120 -1.25 -6.14 10.59
N ALA A 121 -2.27 -5.44 10.10
CA ALA A 121 -2.76 -5.62 8.74
C ALA A 121 -1.71 -5.24 7.68
N TRP A 122 -1.07 -4.08 7.86
CA TRP A 122 -0.13 -3.53 6.89
C TRP A 122 1.14 -4.39 6.76
N VAL A 123 1.78 -4.72 7.88
CA VAL A 123 3.01 -5.51 7.85
C VAL A 123 2.73 -6.93 7.35
N SER A 124 1.61 -7.55 7.78
CA SER A 124 1.25 -8.88 7.28
C SER A 124 1.07 -8.90 5.76
N LEU A 125 0.41 -7.88 5.20
CA LEU A 125 0.29 -7.71 3.75
C LEU A 125 1.65 -7.60 3.07
N LEU A 126 2.53 -6.71 3.56
CA LEU A 126 3.82 -6.44 2.92
C LEU A 126 4.73 -7.66 2.90
N VAL A 127 4.89 -8.36 4.04
CA VAL A 127 5.85 -9.48 4.15
C VAL A 127 5.34 -10.76 3.51
N THR A 128 4.03 -10.91 3.33
CA THR A 128 3.46 -12.09 2.65
C THR A 128 3.11 -11.83 1.19
N GLY A 129 3.18 -10.58 0.73
CA GLY A 129 2.80 -10.16 -0.62
C GLY A 129 1.30 -10.30 -0.91
N SER A 130 0.45 -10.57 0.08
CA SER A 130 -1.00 -10.78 -0.10
C SER A 130 -1.79 -10.45 1.17
N PRO A 131 -3.07 -10.04 1.05
CA PRO A 131 -3.93 -9.79 2.21
C PRO A 131 -4.02 -11.01 3.14
N GLN A 132 -3.71 -10.82 4.42
CA GLN A 132 -3.80 -11.88 5.45
C GLN A 132 -5.06 -11.81 6.31
N TYR A 133 -5.81 -10.72 6.16
CA TYR A 133 -7.07 -10.44 6.84
C TYR A 133 -8.13 -10.13 5.79
N ALA A 134 -9.37 -10.51 6.09
CA ALA A 134 -10.53 -10.07 5.32
C ALA A 134 -10.72 -8.54 5.47
N ILE A 135 -11.64 -7.99 4.70
CA ILE A 135 -12.13 -6.61 4.86
C ILE A 135 -13.54 -6.63 5.43
N GLN A 136 -13.95 -5.54 6.08
CA GLN A 136 -15.37 -5.29 6.32
C GLN A 136 -16.09 -4.97 5.01
N ASP A 137 -17.39 -5.19 4.98
CA ASP A 137 -18.24 -4.77 3.88
C ASP A 137 -18.41 -3.23 3.85
N ASP A 138 -19.10 -2.72 2.83
CA ASP A 138 -19.32 -1.28 2.67
C ASP A 138 -20.35 -0.70 3.68
N ASN A 139 -20.91 -1.54 4.56
CA ASN A 139 -21.70 -1.13 5.73
C ASN A 139 -20.88 -1.14 7.03
N GLY A 140 -19.59 -1.49 6.97
CA GLY A 140 -18.72 -1.64 8.14
C GLY A 140 -18.96 -2.92 8.93
N ILE A 141 -19.60 -3.93 8.33
CA ILE A 141 -19.87 -5.22 8.98
C ILE A 141 -18.71 -6.19 8.69
N GLY A 142 -18.23 -6.84 9.75
CA GLY A 142 -17.17 -7.85 9.71
C GLY A 142 -16.07 -7.59 10.74
N ASP A 143 -15.11 -8.51 10.83
CA ASP A 143 -14.02 -8.48 11.81
C ASP A 143 -12.65 -8.18 11.18
N GLY A 144 -12.64 -7.77 9.91
CA GLY A 144 -11.46 -7.52 9.09
C GLY A 144 -10.93 -6.08 9.11
N VAL A 145 -10.20 -5.70 8.07
CA VAL A 145 -9.77 -4.31 7.84
C VAL A 145 -11.00 -3.46 7.56
N SER A 146 -11.27 -2.49 8.42
CA SER A 146 -12.43 -1.60 8.34
C SER A 146 -12.23 -0.47 7.32
N PRO A 147 -13.29 -0.02 6.61
CA PRO A 147 -13.25 1.20 5.81
C PRO A 147 -13.02 2.45 6.67
N THR A 148 -12.56 3.53 6.04
CA THR A 148 -12.53 4.85 6.67
C THR A 148 -13.90 5.53 6.61
N LEU A 149 -14.12 6.54 7.44
CA LEU A 149 -15.35 7.34 7.36
C LEU A 149 -15.54 7.97 5.98
N GLN A 150 -14.46 8.49 5.39
CA GLN A 150 -14.49 9.07 4.03
C GLN A 150 -14.90 8.04 2.98
N TRP A 151 -14.45 6.78 3.12
CA TRP A 151 -14.91 5.69 2.26
C TRP A 151 -16.41 5.44 2.42
N LEU A 152 -16.91 5.32 3.64
CA LEU A 152 -18.34 5.09 3.88
C LEU A 152 -19.21 6.23 3.33
N LEU A 153 -18.80 7.48 3.52
CA LEU A 153 -19.50 8.67 3.03
C LEU A 153 -19.50 8.77 1.49
N SER A 154 -18.51 8.18 0.81
CA SER A 154 -18.46 8.15 -0.65
C SER A 154 -19.49 7.22 -1.31
N SER A 155 -20.30 6.49 -0.54
CA SER A 155 -21.29 5.55 -1.07
C SER A 155 -22.36 6.20 -1.93
N SER A 156 -22.75 7.45 -1.63
CA SER A 156 -23.71 8.21 -2.43
C SER A 156 -23.19 8.49 -3.86
N LEU A 157 -21.87 8.46 -4.07
CA LEU A 157 -21.27 8.67 -5.39
C LEU A 157 -21.52 7.50 -6.34
N LEU A 158 -21.89 6.33 -5.82
CA LEU A 158 -22.23 5.16 -6.63
C LEU A 158 -23.63 5.26 -7.26
N GLU A 159 -24.48 6.21 -6.82
CA GLU A 159 -25.81 6.42 -7.39
C GLU A 159 -25.72 6.95 -8.83
N THR A 160 -24.64 7.63 -9.17
CA THR A 160 -24.37 8.16 -10.52
C THR A 160 -23.24 7.37 -11.17
N PRO A 161 -23.43 6.79 -12.37
CA PRO A 161 -22.37 6.10 -13.08
C PRO A 161 -21.16 7.00 -13.34
N ASP A 162 -19.96 6.55 -12.97
CA ASP A 162 -18.73 7.30 -13.26
C ASP A 162 -18.44 7.29 -14.77
N PRO A 163 -18.20 8.46 -15.41
CA PRO A 163 -17.96 8.55 -16.85
C PRO A 163 -16.76 7.72 -17.34
N VAL A 164 -15.71 7.60 -16.52
CA VAL A 164 -14.52 6.79 -16.83
C VAL A 164 -14.87 5.31 -16.76
N ALA A 165 -15.58 4.90 -15.72
CA ALA A 165 -16.02 3.51 -15.58
C ALA A 165 -16.92 3.06 -16.73
N GLN A 166 -17.87 3.91 -17.13
CA GLN A 166 -18.78 3.60 -18.22
C GLN A 166 -18.06 3.54 -19.58
N ALA A 167 -17.19 4.52 -19.86
CA ALA A 167 -16.51 4.60 -21.16
C ALA A 167 -15.47 3.50 -21.38
N LEU A 168 -14.91 2.94 -20.30
CA LEU A 168 -13.89 1.90 -20.35
C LEU A 168 -14.46 0.49 -20.11
N HIS A 169 -15.78 0.37 -19.92
CA HIS A 169 -16.46 -0.88 -19.60
C HIS A 169 -15.78 -1.65 -18.46
N LEU A 170 -15.51 -0.93 -17.37
CA LEU A 170 -14.84 -1.51 -16.20
C LEU A 170 -15.73 -2.53 -15.49
N GLU A 171 -15.10 -3.54 -14.92
CA GLU A 171 -15.76 -4.48 -14.03
C GLU A 171 -16.34 -3.75 -12.81
N PRO A 172 -17.58 -4.07 -12.35
CA PRO A 172 -18.27 -3.29 -11.33
C PRO A 172 -17.46 -3.07 -10.05
N ALA A 173 -16.78 -4.11 -9.56
CA ALA A 173 -15.96 -4.01 -8.35
C ALA A 173 -14.77 -3.04 -8.50
N ILE A 174 -14.22 -2.90 -9.70
CA ILE A 174 -13.12 -1.97 -9.99
C ILE A 174 -13.68 -0.55 -10.20
N ALA A 175 -14.81 -0.43 -10.91
CA ALA A 175 -15.53 0.82 -11.08
C ALA A 175 -15.91 1.46 -9.74
N ASP A 176 -16.42 0.67 -8.79
CA ASP A 176 -16.81 1.14 -7.47
C ASP A 176 -15.62 1.74 -6.71
N VAL A 177 -14.48 1.04 -6.71
CA VAL A 177 -13.26 1.52 -6.03
C VAL A 177 -12.76 2.80 -6.68
N LEU A 178 -12.70 2.85 -8.02
CA LEU A 178 -12.29 4.05 -8.75
C LEU A 178 -13.19 5.25 -8.43
N THR A 179 -14.51 5.06 -8.49
CA THR A 179 -15.51 6.11 -8.28
C THR A 179 -15.38 6.72 -6.88
N ARG A 180 -15.26 5.87 -5.85
CA ARG A 180 -15.08 6.31 -4.47
C ARG A 180 -13.76 7.05 -4.27
N LEU A 181 -12.65 6.52 -4.79
CA LEU A 181 -11.34 7.16 -4.68
C LEU A 181 -11.30 8.52 -5.38
N ARG A 182 -11.89 8.65 -6.58
CA ARG A 182 -12.04 9.95 -7.27
C ARG A 182 -12.84 10.92 -6.42
N GLY A 183 -13.97 10.44 -5.89
CA GLY A 183 -14.82 11.17 -4.96
C GLY A 183 -14.11 11.74 -3.74
N ILE A 184 -13.13 11.01 -3.21
CA ILE A 184 -12.32 11.40 -2.05
C ILE A 184 -11.17 12.32 -2.48
N PHE A 185 -10.39 11.93 -3.49
CA PHE A 185 -9.13 12.60 -3.85
C PHE A 185 -9.32 13.90 -4.62
N HIS A 186 -10.43 14.06 -5.35
CA HIS A 186 -10.70 15.28 -6.10
C HIS A 186 -11.39 16.37 -5.28
N GLN A 187 -11.67 16.13 -4.00
CA GLN A 187 -12.17 17.18 -3.11
C GLN A 187 -11.11 18.26 -2.86
N PRO A 188 -11.50 19.55 -2.80
CA PRO A 188 -10.58 20.61 -2.42
C PRO A 188 -9.94 20.33 -1.06
N GLY A 189 -8.61 20.34 -0.99
CA GLY A 189 -7.88 20.08 0.26
C GLY A 189 -7.86 18.61 0.71
N ALA A 190 -8.19 17.65 -0.16
CA ALA A 190 -8.22 16.22 0.17
C ALA A 190 -6.94 15.71 0.84
N SER A 191 -5.76 16.15 0.41
CA SER A 191 -4.49 15.72 1.02
C SER A 191 -4.32 16.15 2.48
N VAL A 192 -4.82 17.34 2.83
CA VAL A 192 -4.84 17.83 4.22
C VAL A 192 -5.90 17.09 5.03
N ALA A 193 -7.10 16.90 4.46
CA ALA A 193 -8.21 16.22 5.13
C ALA A 193 -7.90 14.74 5.42
N LEU A 194 -7.22 14.06 4.49
CA LEU A 194 -6.79 12.69 4.66
C LEU A 194 -5.69 12.56 5.73
N GLY A 195 -4.81 13.54 5.89
CA GLY A 195 -3.84 13.63 6.99
C GLY A 195 -3.27 12.28 7.45
N THR A 196 -3.64 11.84 8.65
CA THR A 196 -3.26 10.54 9.23
C THR A 196 -4.16 9.37 8.81
N GLU A 197 -5.37 9.63 8.30
CA GLU A 197 -6.31 8.62 7.78
C GLU A 197 -5.87 8.04 6.43
N LEU A 198 -4.94 8.68 5.72
CA LEU A 198 -4.41 8.16 4.45
C LEU A 198 -3.87 6.74 4.60
N HIS A 199 -3.24 6.42 5.73
CA HIS A 199 -2.79 5.06 6.01
C HIS A 199 -3.95 4.09 6.08
N ASP A 200 -4.99 4.41 6.84
CA ASP A 200 -6.14 3.51 7.02
C ASP A 200 -6.91 3.33 5.70
N LEU A 201 -7.06 4.39 4.92
CA LEU A 201 -7.65 4.33 3.57
C LEU A 201 -6.80 3.45 2.64
N THR A 202 -5.48 3.65 2.62
CA THR A 202 -4.55 2.84 1.82
C THR A 202 -4.62 1.38 2.22
N CYS A 203 -4.58 1.10 3.53
CA CYS A 203 -4.65 -0.26 4.05
C CYS A 203 -5.94 -0.94 3.59
N PHE A 204 -7.10 -0.30 3.77
CA PHE A 204 -8.38 -0.84 3.34
C PHE A 204 -8.45 -1.05 1.82
N VAL A 205 -8.12 -0.04 1.02
CA VAL A 205 -8.24 -0.07 -0.45
C VAL A 205 -7.31 -1.11 -1.07
N VAL A 206 -6.06 -1.20 -0.61
CA VAL A 206 -5.12 -2.21 -1.11
C VAL A 206 -5.59 -3.61 -0.74
N HIS A 207 -6.09 -3.84 0.48
CA HIS A 207 -6.69 -5.13 0.85
C HIS A 207 -7.89 -5.46 -0.05
N LYS A 208 -8.80 -4.50 -0.27
CA LYS A 208 -9.97 -4.70 -1.14
C LYS A 208 -9.57 -5.06 -2.57
N LEU A 209 -8.65 -4.31 -3.18
CA LEU A 209 -8.21 -4.55 -4.56
C LEU A 209 -7.44 -5.85 -4.76
N LEU A 210 -6.69 -6.30 -3.75
CA LEU A 210 -5.92 -7.54 -3.81
C LEU A 210 -6.74 -8.79 -3.46
N LEU A 211 -7.87 -8.63 -2.75
CA LEU A 211 -8.83 -9.71 -2.52
C LEU A 211 -9.77 -9.95 -3.71
N ILE A 212 -9.90 -8.98 -4.64
CA ILE A 212 -10.64 -9.17 -5.89
C ILE A 212 -9.86 -10.13 -6.79
N PRO A 213 -10.49 -11.21 -7.29
CA PRO A 213 -9.86 -12.11 -8.26
C PRO A 213 -9.41 -11.37 -9.54
N PRO A 214 -8.29 -11.77 -10.17
CA PRO A 214 -7.83 -11.14 -11.40
C PRO A 214 -8.85 -11.26 -12.54
N TYR A 215 -9.01 -10.20 -13.33
CA TYR A 215 -9.88 -10.21 -14.52
C TYR A 215 -9.09 -10.45 -15.80
N THR A 216 -8.97 -11.72 -16.21
CA THR A 216 -8.24 -12.08 -17.44
C THR A 216 -8.89 -11.52 -18.70
N ASP A 217 -10.22 -11.41 -18.70
CA ASP A 217 -11.01 -11.02 -19.86
C ASP A 217 -11.24 -9.49 -19.95
N SER A 218 -10.80 -8.74 -18.94
CA SER A 218 -10.93 -7.28 -18.87
C SER A 218 -9.57 -6.62 -18.57
N PRO A 219 -8.68 -6.49 -19.59
CA PRO A 219 -7.35 -5.92 -19.39
C PRO A 219 -7.34 -4.49 -18.83
N HIS A 220 -8.35 -3.67 -19.16
CA HIS A 220 -8.50 -2.32 -18.61
C HIS A 220 -8.74 -2.35 -17.10
N SER A 221 -9.67 -3.20 -16.66
CA SER A 221 -10.00 -3.36 -15.24
C SER A 221 -8.81 -3.88 -14.46
N GLU A 222 -8.07 -4.83 -15.04
CA GLU A 222 -6.91 -5.43 -14.39
C GLU A 222 -5.71 -4.47 -14.34
N CYS A 223 -5.43 -3.73 -15.42
CA CYS A 223 -4.43 -2.67 -15.39
C CYS A 223 -4.77 -1.59 -14.37
N LEU A 224 -6.04 -1.17 -14.32
CA LEU A 224 -6.49 -0.18 -13.36
C LEU A 224 -6.43 -0.71 -11.92
N ARG A 225 -6.80 -1.97 -11.66
CA ARG A 225 -6.69 -2.62 -10.34
C ARG A 225 -5.24 -2.58 -9.84
N CYS A 226 -4.30 -3.06 -10.65
CA CYS A 226 -2.87 -3.06 -10.32
C CYS A 226 -2.32 -1.64 -10.14
N ALA A 227 -2.63 -0.73 -11.06
CA ALA A 227 -2.18 0.65 -10.98
C ALA A 227 -2.81 1.41 -9.79
N MET A 228 -4.05 1.14 -9.39
CA MET A 228 -4.62 1.72 -8.16
C MET A 228 -3.88 1.21 -6.91
N VAL A 229 -3.54 -0.08 -6.83
CA VAL A 229 -2.71 -0.60 -5.73
C VAL A 229 -1.38 0.14 -5.67
N LEU A 230 -0.65 0.22 -6.79
CA LEU A 230 0.62 0.94 -6.87
C LEU A 230 0.47 2.42 -6.52
N TYR A 231 -0.58 3.08 -7.01
CA TYR A 231 -0.84 4.48 -6.73
C TYR A 231 -1.07 4.74 -5.25
N MET A 232 -1.88 3.90 -4.59
CA MET A 232 -2.09 3.94 -3.14
C MET A 232 -0.77 3.76 -2.38
N LEU A 233 0.09 2.83 -2.81
CA LEU A 233 1.42 2.62 -2.23
C LEU A 233 2.35 3.83 -2.42
N ILE A 234 2.29 4.54 -3.55
CA ILE A 234 3.09 5.75 -3.80
C ILE A 234 2.64 6.90 -2.90
N ILE A 235 1.34 7.21 -2.87
CA ILE A 235 0.83 8.35 -2.10
C ILE A 235 0.94 8.11 -0.58
N HIS A 236 0.87 6.86 -0.14
CA HIS A 236 1.09 6.46 1.25
C HIS A 236 2.57 6.38 1.63
N GLY A 237 3.37 5.72 0.78
CA GLY A 237 4.84 5.58 0.80
C GLY A 237 5.46 5.08 2.09
N THR A 238 6.79 5.08 2.13
CA THR A 238 7.54 4.16 2.98
C THR A 238 7.92 4.78 4.33
N THR A 239 6.94 5.22 5.12
CA THR A 239 7.23 5.84 6.43
C THR A 239 7.91 4.88 7.40
N TYR A 240 7.61 3.57 7.32
CA TYR A 240 8.14 2.55 8.26
C TYR A 240 8.69 1.30 7.58
N TYR A 241 8.02 0.86 6.52
CA TYR A 241 8.36 -0.36 5.81
C TYR A 241 8.43 -0.06 4.32
N THR A 242 9.37 -0.72 3.64
CA THR A 242 9.44 -0.64 2.19
C THR A 242 8.23 -1.32 1.55
N HIS A 243 7.76 -0.75 0.45
CA HIS A 243 6.72 -1.36 -0.39
C HIS A 243 7.32 -2.11 -1.59
N THR A 244 8.65 -2.11 -1.74
CA THR A 244 9.35 -2.54 -2.98
C THR A 244 8.91 -3.92 -3.45
N GLU A 245 8.89 -4.92 -2.58
CA GLU A 245 8.57 -6.30 -3.00
C GLU A 245 7.13 -6.46 -3.44
N LEU A 246 6.18 -5.89 -2.69
CA LEU A 246 4.77 -5.87 -3.08
C LEU A 246 4.60 -5.10 -4.40
N ALA A 247 5.21 -3.92 -4.54
CA ALA A 247 5.14 -3.12 -5.75
C ALA A 247 5.70 -3.89 -6.97
N ASN A 248 6.85 -4.55 -6.83
CA ASN A 248 7.45 -5.35 -7.89
C ASN A 248 6.53 -6.51 -8.32
N ASN A 249 5.92 -7.22 -7.36
CA ASN A 249 4.95 -8.28 -7.68
C ASN A 249 3.74 -7.74 -8.46
N ILE A 250 3.23 -6.56 -8.09
CA ILE A 250 2.11 -5.92 -8.79
C ILE A 250 2.53 -5.40 -10.18
N ILE A 251 3.75 -4.90 -10.35
CA ILE A 251 4.29 -4.50 -11.65
C ILE A 251 4.39 -5.70 -12.59
N GLN A 252 4.85 -6.86 -12.10
CA GLN A 252 4.89 -8.09 -12.93
C GLN A 252 3.49 -8.47 -13.43
N GLN A 253 2.48 -8.41 -12.56
CA GLN A 253 1.08 -8.63 -12.96
C GLN A 253 0.63 -7.59 -13.99
N LEU A 254 0.88 -6.30 -13.71
CA LEU A 254 0.49 -5.19 -14.58
C LEU A 254 1.07 -5.33 -15.98
N LYS A 255 2.34 -5.74 -16.12
CA LYS A 255 3.06 -5.83 -17.39
C LYS A 255 2.35 -6.73 -18.41
N GLY A 256 1.85 -7.89 -17.97
CA GLY A 256 1.14 -8.82 -18.85
C GLY A 256 -0.10 -8.19 -19.48
N HIS A 257 -0.85 -7.40 -18.70
CA HIS A 257 -2.05 -6.71 -19.18
C HIS A 257 -1.73 -5.40 -19.93
N LEU A 258 -0.69 -4.68 -19.50
CA LEU A 258 -0.30 -3.40 -20.09
C LEU A 258 0.23 -3.56 -21.51
N GLN A 259 0.91 -4.66 -21.83
CA GLN A 259 1.30 -4.98 -23.21
C GLN A 259 0.11 -5.04 -24.17
N SER A 260 -1.06 -5.45 -23.69
CA SER A 260 -2.28 -5.48 -24.51
C SER A 260 -2.85 -4.08 -24.77
N LEU A 261 -2.55 -3.10 -23.91
CA LEU A 261 -3.01 -1.71 -23.99
C LEU A 261 -2.01 -0.79 -24.69
N ALA A 262 -0.71 -1.08 -24.60
CA ALA A 262 0.36 -0.23 -25.10
C ALA A 262 0.30 -0.06 -26.62
N GLY A 263 0.42 1.19 -27.09
CA GLY A 263 0.46 1.52 -28.53
C GLY A 263 -0.90 1.50 -29.24
N ARG A 264 -1.99 1.24 -28.53
CA ARG A 264 -3.35 1.46 -29.06
C ARG A 264 -3.72 2.93 -28.89
N ILE A 265 -4.32 3.51 -29.92
CA ILE A 265 -4.97 4.83 -29.85
C ILE A 265 -6.45 4.58 -29.63
N GLY A 266 -7.01 5.17 -28.58
CA GLY A 266 -8.40 4.98 -28.22
C GLY A 266 -9.20 6.28 -28.27
N ASN A 267 -10.22 6.34 -27.42
CA ASN A 267 -10.85 7.61 -27.08
C ASN A 267 -10.01 8.34 -26.01
N LEU A 268 -10.33 9.62 -25.78
CA LEU A 268 -9.61 10.46 -24.82
C LEU A 268 -9.49 9.85 -23.41
N LEU A 269 -10.47 9.07 -22.95
CA LEU A 269 -10.45 8.42 -21.64
C LEU A 269 -9.55 7.19 -21.61
N PHE A 270 -9.52 6.42 -22.71
CA PHE A 270 -8.57 5.33 -22.89
C PHE A 270 -7.13 5.84 -22.92
N ASP A 271 -6.87 6.92 -23.66
CA ASP A 271 -5.53 7.52 -23.73
C ASP A 271 -5.11 8.08 -22.36
N SER A 272 -6.03 8.73 -21.64
CA SER A 272 -5.84 9.14 -20.24
C SER A 272 -5.54 7.96 -19.31
N LEU A 273 -6.25 6.83 -19.45
CA LEU A 273 -5.98 5.62 -18.65
C LEU A 273 -4.58 5.09 -18.94
N GLN A 274 -4.22 4.96 -20.21
CA GLN A 274 -2.91 4.45 -20.61
C GLN A 274 -1.78 5.32 -20.03
N LEU A 275 -1.90 6.64 -20.15
CA LEU A 275 -0.93 7.57 -19.57
C LEU A 275 -0.85 7.47 -18.05
N TRP A 276 -2.00 7.33 -17.39
CA TRP A 276 -2.08 7.20 -15.94
C TRP A 276 -1.42 5.91 -15.44
N VAL A 277 -1.73 4.77 -16.06
CA VAL A 277 -1.14 3.48 -15.72
C VAL A 277 0.37 3.49 -15.94
N LEU A 278 0.85 4.04 -17.07
CA LEU A 278 2.29 4.17 -17.35
C LEU A 278 2.99 5.05 -16.32
N SER A 279 2.39 6.19 -15.96
CA SER A 279 2.94 7.10 -14.95
C SER A 279 3.13 6.42 -13.61
N VAL A 280 2.11 5.68 -13.15
CA VAL A 280 2.15 4.95 -11.88
C VAL A 280 3.17 3.82 -11.92
N ALA A 281 3.23 3.07 -13.03
CA ALA A 281 4.20 1.99 -13.20
C ALA A 281 5.64 2.51 -13.19
N ILE A 282 5.93 3.61 -13.89
CA ILE A 282 7.27 4.23 -13.95
C ILE A 282 7.74 4.65 -12.55
N VAL A 283 6.88 5.32 -11.77
CA VAL A 283 7.23 5.75 -10.41
C VAL A 283 7.43 4.56 -9.46
N SER A 284 6.79 3.42 -9.73
CA SER A 284 6.87 2.22 -8.89
C SER A 284 8.03 1.29 -9.25
N ALA A 285 8.51 1.33 -10.50
CA ALA A 285 9.47 0.36 -11.02
C ALA A 285 10.87 0.54 -10.41
N THR A 286 11.44 -0.55 -9.89
CA THR A 286 12.82 -0.58 -9.41
C THR A 286 13.77 -1.31 -10.35
N ASP A 287 13.27 -2.17 -11.24
CA ASP A 287 14.09 -2.88 -12.21
C ASP A 287 14.46 -1.96 -13.40
N PRO A 288 15.75 -1.80 -13.73
CA PRO A 288 16.18 -0.90 -14.80
C PRO A 288 15.65 -1.28 -16.19
N THR A 289 15.51 -2.58 -16.47
CA THR A 289 15.04 -3.07 -17.78
C THR A 289 13.55 -2.78 -17.95
N GLU A 290 12.78 -2.98 -16.89
CA GLU A 290 11.35 -2.65 -16.86
C GLU A 290 11.10 -1.16 -16.96
N LEU A 291 11.87 -0.37 -16.20
CA LEU A 291 11.81 1.07 -16.24
C LEU A 291 12.09 1.60 -17.65
N GLN A 292 13.10 1.06 -18.33
CA GLN A 292 13.43 1.44 -19.72
C GLN A 292 12.27 1.18 -20.68
N TRP A 293 11.63 0.00 -20.59
CA TRP A 293 10.47 -0.33 -21.42
C TRP A 293 9.27 0.58 -21.14
N LEU A 294 8.97 0.85 -19.87
CA LEU A 294 7.88 1.73 -19.46
C LEU A 294 8.10 3.17 -19.94
N ILE A 295 9.32 3.69 -19.82
CA ILE A 295 9.70 5.02 -20.32
C ILE A 295 9.50 5.10 -21.84
N LEU A 296 9.93 4.07 -22.59
CA LEU A 296 9.73 4.04 -24.05
C LEU A 296 8.24 4.06 -24.41
N ALA A 297 7.41 3.27 -23.73
CA ALA A 297 5.97 3.25 -23.93
C ALA A 297 5.33 4.62 -23.61
N ALA A 298 5.77 5.28 -22.54
CA ALA A 298 5.33 6.62 -22.17
C ALA A 298 5.73 7.69 -23.20
N LYS A 299 6.94 7.64 -23.75
CA LYS A 299 7.38 8.52 -24.84
C LYS A 299 6.51 8.37 -26.08
N ILE A 300 6.20 7.12 -26.47
CA ILE A 300 5.34 6.84 -27.62
C ILE A 300 3.93 7.42 -27.39
N ALA A 301 3.33 7.17 -26.24
CA ALA A 301 2.00 7.68 -25.90
C ALA A 301 1.97 9.22 -25.87
N ALA A 302 2.94 9.86 -25.21
CA ALA A 302 3.04 11.31 -25.14
C ALA A 302 3.18 11.96 -26.53
N ASN A 303 4.02 11.39 -27.39
CA ASN A 303 4.18 11.88 -28.78
C ASN A 303 2.89 11.72 -29.59
N ALA A 304 2.20 10.57 -29.47
CA ALA A 304 0.94 10.33 -30.17
C ALA A 304 -0.17 11.31 -29.74
N MET A 305 -0.13 11.74 -28.48
CA MET A 305 -1.08 12.69 -27.89
C MET A 305 -0.63 14.16 -28.01
N GLY A 306 0.57 14.41 -28.54
CA GLY A 306 1.13 15.76 -28.70
C GLY A 306 1.45 16.48 -27.37
N LEU A 307 1.74 15.72 -26.30
CA LEU A 307 2.05 16.29 -24.98
C LEU A 307 3.47 16.86 -24.99
N GLN A 308 3.64 18.11 -24.52
CA GLN A 308 4.93 18.80 -24.52
C GLN A 308 5.41 19.18 -23.12
N THR A 309 4.48 19.28 -22.17
CA THR A 309 4.77 19.77 -20.83
C THR A 309 4.16 18.85 -19.77
N TRP A 310 4.68 18.93 -18.54
CA TRP A 310 4.03 18.32 -17.38
C TRP A 310 2.57 18.76 -17.23
N GLY A 311 2.25 20.01 -17.60
CA GLY A 311 0.89 20.53 -17.59
C GLY A 311 -0.07 19.73 -18.47
N ASP A 312 0.40 19.29 -19.64
CA ASP A 312 -0.40 18.46 -20.55
C ASP A 312 -0.62 17.07 -19.93
N VAL A 313 0.43 16.47 -19.36
CA VAL A 313 0.38 15.15 -18.72
C VAL A 313 -0.58 15.15 -17.53
N VAL A 314 -0.47 16.10 -16.61
CA VAL A 314 -1.23 16.09 -15.36
C VAL A 314 -2.73 16.25 -15.60
N ILE A 315 -3.15 16.90 -16.70
CA ILE A 315 -4.57 16.95 -17.11
C ILE A 315 -5.11 15.54 -17.35
N HIS A 316 -4.32 14.67 -18.00
CA HIS A 316 -4.71 13.28 -18.23
C HIS A 316 -4.71 12.46 -16.94
N LEU A 317 -3.76 12.69 -16.04
CA LEU A 317 -3.71 11.98 -14.74
C LEU A 317 -4.93 12.32 -13.87
N LYS A 318 -5.28 13.61 -13.80
CA LYS A 318 -6.47 14.12 -13.08
C LYS A 318 -7.77 13.54 -13.62
N ARG A 319 -7.85 13.28 -14.93
CA ARG A 319 -9.02 12.64 -15.55
C ARG A 319 -9.26 11.21 -15.07
N ILE A 320 -8.27 10.53 -14.50
CA ILE A 320 -8.40 9.14 -14.02
C ILE A 320 -8.47 9.10 -12.50
N LEU A 321 -7.36 9.38 -11.81
CA LEU A 321 -7.30 9.40 -10.35
C LEU A 321 -6.08 10.23 -9.90
N TRP A 322 -6.30 11.26 -9.09
CA TRP A 322 -5.20 12.14 -8.69
C TRP A 322 -5.44 12.78 -7.33
N LEU A 323 -4.46 12.66 -6.44
CA LEU A 323 -4.39 13.34 -5.15
C LEU A 323 -3.30 14.41 -5.20
N GLU A 324 -3.69 15.68 -5.09
CA GLU A 324 -2.75 16.79 -5.03
C GLU A 324 -1.99 16.76 -3.70
N SER A 325 -0.72 16.37 -3.76
CA SER A 325 0.16 16.20 -2.60
C SER A 325 1.61 16.49 -2.97
N GLU A 326 2.50 16.64 -1.98
CA GLU A 326 3.95 16.79 -2.20
C GLU A 326 4.54 15.63 -3.02
N ARG A 327 3.88 14.46 -3.00
CA ARG A 327 4.31 13.28 -3.73
C ARG A 327 3.91 13.30 -5.21
N ALA A 328 3.12 14.27 -5.65
CA ALA A 328 2.96 14.55 -7.06
C ALA A 328 4.30 14.89 -7.73
N GLU A 329 5.26 15.41 -6.97
CA GLU A 329 6.56 15.83 -7.48
C GLU A 329 7.37 14.68 -8.09
N VAL A 330 7.27 13.46 -7.54
CA VAL A 330 7.98 12.30 -8.11
C VAL A 330 7.47 11.95 -9.50
N PHE A 331 6.19 12.17 -9.79
CA PHE A 331 5.65 11.99 -11.14
C PHE A 331 6.17 13.07 -12.08
N ARG A 332 6.18 14.34 -11.63
CA ARG A 332 6.69 15.47 -12.42
C ARG A 332 8.14 15.24 -12.83
N LEU A 333 9.01 14.87 -11.88
CA LEU A 333 10.43 14.62 -12.15
C LEU A 333 10.66 13.51 -13.20
N GLN A 334 9.85 12.45 -13.17
CA GLN A 334 9.94 11.39 -14.18
C GLN A 334 9.49 11.91 -15.55
N TRP A 335 8.38 12.65 -15.61
CA TRP A 335 7.83 13.15 -16.86
C TRP A 335 8.66 14.27 -17.50
N ASP A 336 9.30 15.13 -16.71
CA ASP A 336 10.23 16.15 -17.22
C ASP A 336 11.38 15.48 -18.00
N GLY A 337 11.87 14.32 -17.55
CA GLY A 337 12.88 13.51 -18.26
C GLY A 337 12.35 12.68 -19.44
N ILE A 338 11.05 12.38 -19.46
CA ILE A 338 10.40 11.65 -20.56
C ILE A 338 10.12 12.58 -21.75
N LEU A 339 9.71 13.82 -21.47
CA LEU A 339 9.34 14.84 -22.45
C LEU A 339 10.54 15.57 -23.08
N THR A 340 11.76 15.32 -22.57
CA THR A 340 13.02 15.74 -23.20
C THR A 340 13.52 14.72 -24.23
#